data_AF-A0A1Z9GST7-F1
#
_entry.id   AF-A0A1Z9GST7-F1
#
_cell.length_a   1.000
_cell.length_b   1.000
_cell.length_c   1.000
_cell.angle_alpha   90.00
_cell.angle_beta   90.00
_cell.angle_gamma   90.00
#
_symmetry.space_group_name_H-M   'P 1'
#
loop_
_entity.id
_entity.type
_entity.pdbx_description
1 polymer ?
#
loop_
_entity_poly.entity_id
_entity_poly.type
_entity_poly.pdbx_seq_one_letter_code
_entity_poly.pdbx_strand_id
1 'polypeptide(L)'
;MNDKEYIDAIINGDIHTTNQNLAGLSTRDQAKTFIYAFIYGAGDEKLGAICGGSRNYGKEIKNRFLSRTPALANFRKRVDKATGKGWLRGIDGRKLRIRNRHSALNTLIQGGGAIVMKKALILLEEQVSKHKLKARPVANVHDEFQYEVLESQAEDFGSLAVDSIINAGKELGIRCPLNGEYKYGNNWQETH
;
A
#
# COMPACT_ATOMS: atom_id res chain seq x y z
N MET A 1 10.80 -6.22 -3.64
CA MET A 1 11.87 -5.28 -3.98
C MET A 1 13.11 -5.48 -3.11
N ASN A 2 12.99 -5.68 -1.79
CA ASN A 2 14.16 -5.88 -0.89
C ASN A 2 15.21 -4.76 -1.04
N ASP A 3 14.73 -3.54 -1.14
CA ASP A 3 15.52 -2.35 -1.40
C ASP A 3 15.61 -1.59 -0.08
N LYS A 4 16.79 -1.59 0.55
CA LYS A 4 16.95 -1.04 1.90
C LYS A 4 16.81 0.47 1.91
N GLU A 5 17.35 1.16 0.90
CA GLU A 5 17.23 2.63 0.77
C GLU A 5 15.78 3.03 0.52
N TYR A 6 15.07 2.30 -0.34
CA TYR A 6 13.66 2.58 -0.58
C TYR A 6 12.79 2.30 0.66
N ILE A 7 13.12 1.27 1.45
CA ILE A 7 12.45 0.97 2.72
C ILE A 7 12.74 2.08 3.74
N ASP A 8 13.99 2.52 3.86
CA ASP A 8 14.37 3.60 4.76
C ASP A 8 13.64 4.91 4.40
N ALA A 9 13.55 5.23 3.11
CA ALA A 9 12.79 6.38 2.63
C ALA A 9 11.27 6.31 2.93
N ILE A 10 10.72 5.11 3.10
CA ILE A 10 9.32 4.91 3.53
C ILE A 10 9.16 5.15 5.03
N ILE A 11 10.11 4.67 5.84
CA ILE A 11 9.98 4.67 7.31
C ILE A 11 10.45 5.99 7.92
N ASN A 12 11.56 6.53 7.43
CA ASN A 12 12.29 7.63 8.03
C ASN A 12 12.28 8.91 7.18
N GLY A 13 11.68 8.87 5.99
CA GLY A 13 11.68 9.99 5.04
C GLY A 13 10.29 10.32 4.48
N ASP A 14 10.25 11.21 3.48
CA ASP A 14 9.04 11.47 2.69
C ASP A 14 9.14 10.72 1.36
N ILE A 15 8.47 9.57 1.29
CA ILE A 15 8.48 8.72 0.10
C ILE A 15 7.99 9.44 -1.17
N HIS A 16 7.10 10.44 -1.03
CA HIS A 16 6.60 11.18 -2.18
C HIS A 16 7.65 12.15 -2.73
N THR A 17 8.40 12.82 -1.86
CA THR A 17 9.56 13.64 -2.23
C THR A 17 10.69 12.78 -2.81
N THR A 18 10.95 11.61 -2.22
CA THR A 18 11.91 10.64 -2.78
C THR A 18 11.50 10.21 -4.19
N ASN A 19 10.24 9.83 -4.39
CA ASN A 19 9.72 9.46 -5.71
C ASN A 19 9.72 10.63 -6.70
N GLN A 20 9.47 11.86 -6.24
CA GLN A 20 9.60 13.07 -7.05
C GLN A 20 11.01 13.20 -7.61
N ASN A 21 12.03 13.08 -6.76
CA ASN A 21 13.44 13.18 -7.14
C ASN A 21 13.85 12.05 -8.10
N LEU A 22 13.39 10.83 -7.83
CA LEU A 22 13.65 9.66 -8.69
C LEU A 22 13.00 9.82 -10.07
N ALA A 23 11.78 10.35 -10.14
CA ALA A 23 11.08 10.59 -11.40
C ALA A 23 11.50 11.90 -12.09
N GLY A 24 12.16 12.82 -11.38
CA GLY A 24 12.49 14.16 -11.84
C GLY A 24 11.24 15.00 -12.14
N LEU A 25 10.26 14.93 -11.23
CA LEU A 25 8.99 15.67 -11.30
C LEU A 25 9.10 16.98 -10.52
N SER A 26 8.27 17.96 -10.88
CA SER A 26 8.34 19.31 -10.30
C SER A 26 7.68 19.42 -8.93
N THR A 27 6.67 18.59 -8.65
CA THR A 27 5.92 18.66 -7.39
C THR A 27 5.68 17.30 -6.75
N ARG A 28 5.54 17.32 -5.43
CA ARG A 28 5.21 16.15 -4.60
C ARG A 28 3.85 15.55 -4.97
N ASP A 29 2.85 16.38 -5.23
CA ASP A 29 1.50 15.92 -5.59
C ASP A 29 1.45 15.24 -6.97
N GLN A 30 2.22 15.77 -7.92
CA GLN A 30 2.40 15.12 -9.22
C GLN A 30 3.11 13.77 -9.06
N ALA A 31 4.14 13.70 -8.21
CA ALA A 31 4.82 12.44 -7.91
C ALA A 31 3.90 11.41 -7.23
N LYS A 32 3.08 11.83 -6.26
CA LYS A 32 2.05 10.99 -5.64
C LYS A 32 1.11 10.39 -6.68
N THR A 33 0.55 11.23 -7.55
CA THR A 33 -0.38 10.79 -8.61
C THR A 33 0.30 9.88 -9.64
N PHE A 34 1.53 10.22 -10.04
CA PHE A 34 2.35 9.42 -10.95
C PHE A 34 2.60 8.01 -10.39
N ILE A 35 3.01 7.89 -9.12
CA ILE A 35 3.32 6.60 -8.50
C ILE A 35 2.10 5.71 -8.40
N TYR A 36 0.95 6.26 -7.97
CA TYR A 36 -0.28 5.48 -7.96
C TYR A 36 -0.63 5.00 -9.37
N ALA A 37 -0.68 5.90 -10.35
CA ALA A 37 -0.98 5.52 -11.73
C ALA A 37 0.01 4.47 -12.28
N PHE A 38 1.30 4.63 -11.99
CA PHE A 38 2.35 3.70 -12.38
C PHE A 38 2.14 2.30 -11.76
N ILE A 39 1.88 2.22 -10.44
CA ILE A 39 1.59 0.96 -9.74
C ILE A 39 0.31 0.31 -10.29
N TYR A 40 -0.71 1.12 -10.61
CA TYR A 40 -1.94 0.69 -11.26
C TYR A 40 -1.78 0.22 -12.71
N GLY A 41 -0.57 0.30 -13.26
CA GLY A 41 -0.26 -0.19 -14.60
C GLY A 41 -0.63 0.80 -15.72
N ALA A 42 -0.71 2.10 -15.40
CA ALA A 42 -0.93 3.14 -16.40
C ALA A 42 0.12 3.07 -17.53
N GLY A 43 -0.37 3.21 -18.76
CA GLY A 43 0.49 3.31 -19.95
C GLY A 43 1.16 4.68 -20.04
N ASP A 44 2.14 4.77 -20.94
CA ASP A 44 2.98 5.96 -21.11
C ASP A 44 2.17 7.22 -21.47
N GLU A 45 1.04 7.06 -22.16
CA GLU A 45 0.12 8.16 -22.48
C GLU A 45 -0.56 8.75 -21.25
N LYS A 46 -1.15 7.90 -20.39
CA LYS A 46 -1.80 8.34 -19.15
C LYS A 46 -0.78 8.93 -18.16
N LEU A 47 0.42 8.35 -18.09
CA LEU A 47 1.52 8.90 -17.29
C LEU A 47 1.96 10.28 -17.80
N GLY A 48 2.07 10.44 -19.13
CA GLY A 48 2.35 11.74 -19.76
C GLY A 48 1.31 12.78 -19.39
N ALA A 49 0.02 12.45 -19.54
CA ALA A 49 -1.09 13.34 -19.23
C ALA A 49 -1.10 13.78 -17.75
N ILE A 50 -0.90 12.86 -16.80
CA ILE A 50 -0.78 13.16 -15.35
C ILE A 50 0.37 14.14 -15.09
N CYS A 51 1.46 14.00 -15.84
CA CYS A 51 2.63 14.84 -15.70
C CYS A 51 2.59 16.10 -16.58
N GLY A 52 1.47 16.40 -17.23
CA GLY A 52 1.29 17.60 -18.06
C GLY A 52 2.04 17.57 -19.41
N GLY A 53 2.30 16.37 -19.96
CA GLY A 53 3.03 16.22 -21.22
C GLY A 53 2.50 15.11 -22.13
N SER A 54 3.29 14.78 -23.16
CA SER A 54 2.92 13.80 -24.19
C SER A 54 3.20 12.35 -23.77
N ARG A 55 2.73 11.39 -24.58
CA ARG A 55 3.10 9.97 -24.43
C ARG A 55 4.61 9.74 -24.37
N ASN A 56 5.39 10.50 -25.15
CA ASN A 56 6.86 10.39 -25.14
C ASN A 56 7.43 10.86 -23.81
N TYR A 57 6.90 11.95 -23.24
CA TYR A 57 7.30 12.44 -21.93
C TYR A 57 6.97 11.44 -20.82
N GLY A 58 5.76 10.84 -20.85
CA GLY A 58 5.40 9.78 -19.90
C GLY A 58 6.31 8.55 -19.98
N LYS A 59 6.71 8.14 -21.20
CA LYS A 59 7.70 7.08 -21.40
C LYS A 59 9.06 7.45 -20.81
N GLU A 60 9.51 8.69 -21.00
CA GLU A 60 10.77 9.19 -20.46
C GLU A 60 10.79 9.17 -18.94
N ILE A 61 9.78 9.76 -18.28
CA ILE A 61 9.67 9.80 -16.81
C ILE A 61 9.66 8.38 -16.25
N LYS A 62 8.85 7.49 -16.85
CA LYS A 62 8.78 6.09 -16.44
C LYS A 62 10.13 5.39 -16.53
N ASN A 63 10.87 5.59 -17.62
CA ASN A 63 12.18 5.00 -17.80
C ASN A 63 13.20 5.56 -16.81
N ARG A 64 13.17 6.87 -16.57
CA ARG A 64 14.02 7.56 -15.58
C ARG A 64 13.75 7.05 -14.16
N PHE A 65 12.49 6.92 -13.79
CA PHE A 65 12.09 6.39 -12.49
C PHE A 65 12.56 4.94 -12.32
N LEU A 66 12.36 4.08 -13.33
CA LEU A 66 12.78 2.69 -13.30
C LEU A 66 14.30 2.50 -13.34
N SER A 67 15.05 3.35 -14.03
CA SER A 67 16.53 3.28 -14.07
C SER A 67 17.13 3.67 -12.71
N ARG A 68 16.48 4.56 -11.98
CA ARG A 68 16.86 4.96 -10.61
C ARG A 68 16.24 4.07 -9.52
N THR A 69 15.36 3.12 -9.88
CA THR A 69 14.79 2.12 -8.97
C THR A 69 14.99 0.69 -9.50
N PRO A 70 16.24 0.21 -9.59
CA PRO A 70 16.55 -1.08 -10.23
C PRO A 70 15.84 -2.26 -9.56
N ALA A 71 15.64 -2.22 -8.24
CA ALA A 71 14.90 -3.25 -7.51
C ALA A 71 13.42 -3.34 -7.94
N LEU A 72 12.77 -2.20 -8.20
CA LEU A 72 11.40 -2.12 -8.72
C LEU A 72 11.35 -2.58 -10.18
N ALA A 73 12.30 -2.16 -11.01
CA ALA A 73 12.40 -2.59 -12.40
C ALA A 73 12.52 -4.13 -12.50
N ASN A 74 13.40 -4.72 -11.69
CA ASN A 74 13.61 -6.16 -11.62
C ASN A 74 12.38 -6.89 -11.06
N PHE A 75 11.71 -6.31 -10.05
CA PHE A 75 10.47 -6.87 -9.53
C PHE A 75 9.36 -6.88 -10.59
N ARG A 76 9.18 -5.79 -11.33
CA ARG A 76 8.21 -5.70 -12.43
C ARG A 76 8.49 -6.74 -13.52
N LYS A 77 9.75 -6.89 -13.96
CA LYS A 77 10.15 -7.94 -14.92
C LYS A 77 9.79 -9.35 -14.44
N ARG A 78 10.02 -9.65 -13.16
CA ARG A 78 9.66 -10.94 -12.56
C ARG A 78 8.15 -11.18 -12.54
N VAL A 79 7.37 -10.16 -12.19
CA VAL A 79 5.91 -10.22 -12.22
C VAL A 79 5.41 -10.44 -13.65
N ASP A 80 5.94 -9.69 -14.62
CA ASP A 80 5.58 -9.83 -16.04
C ASP A 80 5.91 -11.22 -16.61
N LYS A 81 6.99 -11.85 -16.14
CA LYS A 81 7.37 -13.23 -16.51
C LYS A 81 6.44 -14.26 -15.86
N ALA A 82 6.14 -14.11 -14.57
CA ALA A 82 5.26 -15.02 -13.84
C ALA A 82 3.81 -14.99 -14.34
N THR A 83 3.35 -13.84 -14.83
CA THR A 83 2.00 -13.62 -15.35
C THR A 83 1.69 -14.44 -16.61
N GLY A 84 2.70 -14.96 -17.33
CA GLY A 84 2.48 -15.80 -18.51
C GLY A 84 1.60 -17.03 -18.27
N LYS A 85 1.41 -17.44 -17.01
CA LYS A 85 0.53 -18.54 -16.59
C LYS A 85 -0.94 -18.14 -16.38
N GLY A 86 -1.29 -16.85 -16.53
CA GLY A 86 -2.63 -16.31 -16.27
C GLY A 86 -2.96 -16.07 -14.79
N TRP A 87 -2.03 -16.34 -13.88
CA TRP A 87 -2.19 -16.12 -12.44
C TRP A 87 -0.85 -15.82 -11.76
N LEU A 88 -0.92 -15.18 -10.59
CA LEU A 88 0.22 -14.94 -9.68
C LEU A 88 -0.06 -15.57 -8.32
N ARG A 89 1.00 -15.96 -7.59
CA ARG A 89 0.87 -16.43 -6.20
C ARG A 89 0.82 -15.21 -5.27
N GLY A 90 -0.25 -15.07 -4.49
CA GLY A 90 -0.39 -14.07 -3.44
C GLY A 90 0.52 -14.37 -2.24
N ILE A 91 0.64 -13.40 -1.33
CA ILE A 91 1.49 -13.54 -0.12
C ILE A 91 0.97 -14.63 0.83
N ASP A 92 -0.33 -14.91 0.79
CA ASP A 92 -1.03 -15.98 1.50
C ASP A 92 -1.03 -17.32 0.73
N GLY A 93 -0.32 -17.39 -0.40
CA GLY A 93 -0.22 -18.58 -1.23
C GLY A 93 -1.39 -18.81 -2.21
N ARG A 94 -2.47 -18.02 -2.16
CA ARG A 94 -3.60 -18.18 -3.09
C ARG A 94 -3.22 -17.78 -4.52
N LYS A 95 -3.96 -18.30 -5.50
CA LYS A 95 -3.82 -17.91 -6.91
C LYS A 95 -4.63 -16.64 -7.18
N LEU A 96 -3.94 -15.56 -7.55
CA LEU A 96 -4.52 -14.31 -8.02
C LEU A 96 -4.67 -14.39 -9.54
N ARG A 97 -5.90 -14.50 -10.04
CA ARG A 97 -6.16 -14.54 -11.49
C ARG A 97 -5.85 -13.18 -12.12
N ILE A 98 -5.03 -13.17 -13.16
CA ILE A 98 -4.66 -11.94 -13.85
C ILE A 98 -5.51 -11.79 -15.10
N ARG A 99 -6.38 -10.78 -15.12
CA ARG A 99 -7.26 -10.49 -16.26
C ARG A 99 -6.49 -9.86 -17.42
N ASN A 100 -5.60 -8.90 -17.11
CA ASN A 100 -4.79 -8.17 -18.08
C ASN A 100 -3.34 -8.12 -17.61
N ARG A 101 -2.37 -8.29 -18.52
CA ARG A 101 -0.94 -8.28 -18.16
C ARG A 101 -0.52 -6.98 -17.48
N HIS A 102 -1.07 -5.84 -17.93
CA HIS A 102 -0.80 -4.53 -17.34
C HIS A 102 -1.27 -4.38 -15.90
N SER A 103 -2.27 -5.14 -15.45
CA SER A 103 -2.77 -5.10 -14.08
C SER A 103 -2.03 -6.03 -13.12
N ALA A 104 -1.09 -6.84 -13.61
CA ALA A 104 -0.47 -7.91 -12.83
C ALA A 104 0.25 -7.40 -11.57
N LEU A 105 1.05 -6.34 -11.72
CA LEU A 105 1.75 -5.70 -10.61
C LEU A 105 0.77 -5.14 -9.59
N ASN A 106 -0.25 -4.42 -10.06
CA ASN A 106 -1.31 -3.89 -9.22
C ASN A 106 -2.03 -4.99 -8.44
N THR A 107 -2.49 -6.04 -9.12
CA THR A 107 -3.20 -7.16 -8.50
C THR A 107 -2.36 -7.83 -7.40
N LEU A 108 -1.06 -7.97 -7.62
CA LEU A 108 -0.16 -8.54 -6.61
C LEU A 108 -0.01 -7.63 -5.38
N ILE A 109 0.17 -6.33 -5.59
CA ILE A 109 0.35 -5.35 -4.50
C ILE A 109 -0.95 -5.19 -3.71
N GLN A 110 -2.08 -4.94 -4.37
CA GLN A 110 -3.39 -4.84 -3.71
C GLN A 110 -3.80 -6.13 -3.02
N GLY A 111 -3.51 -7.29 -3.64
CA GLY A 111 -3.73 -8.58 -3.01
C GLY A 111 -2.94 -8.74 -1.72
N GLY A 112 -1.71 -8.24 -1.69
CA GLY A 112 -0.88 -8.19 -0.48
C GLY A 112 -1.48 -7.29 0.60
N GLY A 113 -1.84 -6.05 0.26
CA GLY A 113 -2.46 -5.10 1.19
C GLY A 113 -3.77 -5.63 1.78
N ALA A 114 -4.63 -6.22 0.94
CA ALA A 114 -5.89 -6.81 1.38
C ALA A 114 -5.70 -7.98 2.36
N ILE A 115 -4.62 -8.75 2.23
CA ILE A 115 -4.30 -9.84 3.17
C ILE A 115 -3.75 -9.31 4.48
N VAL A 116 -2.87 -8.31 4.43
CA VAL A 116 -2.38 -7.63 5.64
C VAL A 116 -3.55 -7.10 6.45
N MET A 117 -4.46 -6.33 5.84
CA MET A 117 -5.59 -5.73 6.57
C MET A 117 -6.56 -6.78 7.12
N LYS A 118 -6.80 -7.88 6.39
CA LYS A 118 -7.61 -9.00 6.91
C LYS A 118 -6.96 -9.70 8.09
N LYS A 119 -5.64 -9.89 8.06
CA LYS A 119 -4.89 -10.49 9.17
C LYS A 119 -4.88 -9.55 10.38
N ALA A 120 -4.67 -8.25 10.16
CA ALA A 120 -4.74 -7.23 11.19
C ALA A 120 -6.12 -7.19 11.86
N LEU A 121 -7.20 -7.30 11.08
CA LEU A 121 -8.56 -7.36 11.61
C LEU A 121 -8.77 -8.57 12.53
N ILE A 122 -8.29 -9.76 12.14
CA ILE A 122 -8.37 -10.96 13.01
C ILE A 122 -7.62 -10.73 14.32
N LEU A 123 -6.41 -10.18 14.26
CA LEU A 123 -5.60 -9.88 15.45
C LEU A 123 -6.27 -8.84 16.35
N LEU A 124 -6.90 -7.81 15.76
CA LEU A 124 -7.62 -6.79 16.49
C LEU A 124 -8.83 -7.37 17.24
N GLU A 125 -9.63 -8.20 16.58
CA GLU A 125 -10.78 -8.87 17.21
C GLU A 125 -10.37 -9.79 18.37
N GLU A 126 -9.21 -10.46 18.26
CA GLU A 126 -8.61 -11.20 19.35
C GLU A 126 -8.24 -10.28 20.53
N GLN A 127 -7.66 -9.10 20.26
CA GLN A 127 -7.34 -8.12 21.31
C GLN A 127 -8.59 -7.53 21.97
N VAL A 128 -9.62 -7.19 21.19
CA VAL A 128 -10.92 -6.71 21.68
C VAL A 128 -11.53 -7.72 22.65
N SER A 129 -11.55 -8.99 22.26
CA SER A 129 -12.08 -10.08 23.09
C SER A 129 -11.26 -10.28 24.35
N LYS A 130 -9.92 -10.31 24.23
CA LYS A 130 -8.98 -10.55 25.34
C LYS A 130 -9.07 -9.45 26.41
N HIS A 131 -9.15 -8.19 26.00
CA HIS A 131 -9.22 -7.03 26.89
C HIS A 131 -10.65 -6.67 27.28
N LYS A 132 -11.67 -7.41 26.79
CA LYS A 132 -13.09 -7.17 27.03
C LYS A 132 -13.50 -5.73 26.67
N LEU A 133 -12.96 -5.21 25.57
CA LEU A 133 -13.29 -3.87 25.10
C LEU A 133 -14.73 -3.83 24.59
N LYS A 134 -15.44 -2.75 24.91
CA LYS A 134 -16.74 -2.43 24.33
C LYS A 134 -16.53 -1.71 23.01
N ALA A 135 -16.10 -2.47 22.00
CA ALA A 135 -15.89 -2.01 20.64
C ALA A 135 -16.79 -2.80 19.68
N ARG A 136 -17.32 -2.15 18.64
CA ARG A 136 -18.13 -2.77 17.59
C ARG A 136 -17.62 -2.36 16.21
N PRO A 137 -17.39 -3.32 15.30
CA PRO A 137 -16.99 -3.00 13.94
C PRO A 137 -18.13 -2.31 13.20
N VAL A 138 -17.82 -1.20 12.52
CA VAL A 138 -18.76 -0.44 11.69
C VAL A 138 -18.43 -0.64 10.21
N ALA A 139 -17.19 -0.38 9.82
CA ALA A 139 -16.75 -0.51 8.43
C ALA A 139 -15.27 -0.87 8.32
N ASN A 140 -14.92 -1.49 7.19
CA ASN A 140 -13.54 -1.74 6.77
C ASN A 140 -13.37 -1.15 5.37
N VAL A 141 -12.65 -0.04 5.25
CA VAL A 141 -12.52 0.73 4.01
C VAL A 141 -11.06 0.71 3.58
N HIS A 142 -10.71 -0.20 2.66
CA HIS A 142 -9.35 -0.39 2.19
C HIS A 142 -8.32 -0.68 3.31
N ASP A 143 -7.59 0.34 3.75
CA ASP A 143 -6.55 0.35 4.78
C ASP A 143 -7.04 0.96 6.11
N GLU A 144 -8.34 1.25 6.22
CA GLU A 144 -8.96 1.89 7.39
C GLU A 144 -9.97 0.96 8.09
N PHE A 145 -9.89 0.91 9.42
CA PHE A 145 -10.87 0.28 10.30
C PHE A 145 -11.73 1.35 10.96
N GLN A 146 -13.05 1.17 10.93
CA GLN A 146 -14.02 2.06 11.59
C GLN A 146 -14.81 1.28 12.63
N TYR A 147 -14.78 1.77 13.88
CA TYR A 147 -15.37 1.12 15.05
C TYR A 147 -16.09 2.13 15.94
N GLU A 148 -17.21 1.70 16.52
CA GLU A 148 -17.81 2.36 17.68
C GLU A 148 -17.17 1.79 18.94
N VAL A 149 -16.62 2.65 19.79
CA VAL A 149 -15.90 2.24 21.01
C VAL A 149 -16.43 3.04 22.20
N LEU A 150 -16.52 2.42 23.38
CA LEU A 150 -16.75 3.16 24.61
C LEU A 150 -15.65 4.22 24.77
N GLU A 151 -16.03 5.48 24.99
CA GLU A 151 -15.11 6.63 25.02
C GLU A 151 -13.91 6.41 25.94
N SER A 152 -14.14 5.86 27.14
CA SER A 152 -13.08 5.58 28.12
C SER A 152 -12.09 4.46 27.70
N GLN A 153 -12.30 3.83 26.55
CA GLN A 153 -11.47 2.75 25.99
C GLN A 153 -10.93 3.09 24.59
N ALA A 154 -11.19 4.30 24.07
CA ALA A 154 -10.84 4.68 22.70
C ALA A 154 -9.33 4.67 22.46
N GLU A 155 -8.54 5.15 23.43
CA GLU A 155 -7.08 5.19 23.34
C GLU A 155 -6.47 3.78 23.34
N ASP A 156 -6.89 2.93 24.28
CA ASP A 156 -6.48 1.52 24.34
C ASP A 156 -6.83 0.76 23.05
N PHE A 157 -8.06 0.95 22.55
CA PHE A 157 -8.49 0.33 21.30
C PHE A 157 -7.65 0.79 20.12
N GLY A 158 -7.40 2.09 19.99
CA GLY A 158 -6.61 2.67 18.91
C GLY A 158 -5.17 2.14 18.91
N SER A 159 -4.54 2.08 20.08
CA SER A 159 -3.20 1.50 20.24
C SER A 159 -3.17 0.02 19.81
N LEU A 160 -4.14 -0.78 20.26
CA LEU A 160 -4.24 -2.19 19.88
C LEU A 160 -4.52 -2.40 18.38
N ALA A 161 -5.26 -1.50 17.74
CA ALA A 161 -5.50 -1.52 16.30
C ALA A 161 -4.20 -1.30 15.51
N VAL A 162 -3.39 -0.31 15.91
CA VAL A 162 -2.06 -0.06 15.32
C VAL A 162 -1.13 -1.25 15.52
N ASP A 163 -1.06 -1.78 16.74
CA ASP A 163 -0.26 -2.98 17.05
C ASP A 163 -0.71 -4.19 16.21
N SER A 164 -2.00 -4.35 15.96
CA SER A 164 -2.54 -5.43 15.14
C SER A 164 -2.08 -5.33 13.67
N ILE A 165 -1.97 -4.12 13.12
CA ILE A 165 -1.41 -3.88 11.78
C ILE A 165 0.09 -4.22 11.75
N ILE A 166 0.85 -3.74 12.73
CA ILE A 166 2.30 -4.03 12.86
C ILE A 166 2.53 -5.55 12.94
N ASN A 167 1.77 -6.23 13.80
CA ASN A 167 1.92 -7.67 14.04
C ASN A 167 1.47 -8.50 12.82
N ALA A 168 0.43 -8.08 12.10
CA ALA A 168 0.08 -8.70 10.82
C ALA A 168 1.22 -8.64 9.81
N GLY A 169 1.92 -7.49 9.72
CA GLY A 169 3.11 -7.34 8.90
C GLY A 169 4.23 -8.32 9.28
N LYS A 170 4.50 -8.47 10.57
CA LYS A 170 5.51 -9.42 11.10
C LYS A 170 5.15 -10.87 10.78
N GLU A 171 3.92 -11.30 11.08
CA GLU A 171 3.47 -12.67 10.83
C GLU A 171 3.48 -13.05 9.35
N LEU A 172 3.18 -12.10 8.47
CA LEU A 172 3.21 -12.29 7.01
C LEU A 172 4.62 -12.14 6.41
N GLY A 173 5.64 -11.85 7.23
CA GLY A 173 7.02 -11.66 6.78
C GLY A 173 7.19 -10.45 5.86
N ILE A 174 6.41 -9.40 6.05
CA ILE A 174 6.55 -8.15 5.30
C ILE A 174 7.87 -7.48 5.69
N ARG A 175 8.73 -7.27 4.69
CA ARG A 175 10.09 -6.73 4.92
C ARG A 175 10.13 -5.26 5.29
N CYS A 176 9.13 -4.49 4.84
CA CYS A 176 8.96 -3.11 5.27
C CYS A 176 8.07 -3.16 6.52
N PRO A 177 8.57 -2.76 7.70
CA PRO A 177 7.73 -2.56 8.87
C PRO A 177 6.48 -1.76 8.51
N LEU A 178 5.33 -2.27 8.93
CA LEU A 178 4.06 -1.58 8.79
C LEU A 178 3.83 -0.67 9.98
N ASN A 179 2.98 0.33 9.81
CA ASN A 179 2.54 1.21 10.88
C ASN A 179 1.07 1.62 10.64
N GLY A 180 0.47 2.28 11.62
CA GLY A 180 -0.86 2.87 11.51
C GLY A 180 -0.99 4.12 12.36
N GLU A 181 -2.06 4.86 12.11
CA GLU A 181 -2.48 6.02 12.89
C GLU A 181 -3.94 5.80 13.29
N TYR A 182 -4.35 6.37 14.43
CA TYR A 182 -5.75 6.36 14.85
C TYR A 182 -6.17 7.74 15.32
N LYS A 183 -7.45 8.02 15.15
CA LYS A 183 -8.17 9.17 15.69
C LYS A 183 -9.48 8.65 16.27
N TYR A 184 -10.03 9.34 17.26
CA TYR A 184 -11.37 9.10 17.76
C TYR A 184 -12.14 10.42 17.81
N GLY A 185 -13.44 10.34 17.57
CA GLY A 185 -14.34 11.48 17.42
C GLY A 185 -15.78 11.01 17.35
N ASN A 186 -16.73 11.94 17.21
CA ASN A 186 -18.15 11.64 17.29
C ASN A 186 -18.75 11.16 15.96
N ASN A 187 -18.00 11.27 14.87
CA ASN A 187 -18.42 10.87 13.53
C ASN A 187 -17.20 10.56 12.65
N TRP A 188 -17.46 10.01 11.47
CA TRP A 188 -16.41 9.60 10.55
C TRP A 188 -15.60 10.79 9.99
N GLN A 189 -16.23 11.95 9.78
CA GLN A 189 -15.53 13.14 9.28
C GLN A 189 -14.42 13.63 10.24
N GLU A 190 -14.62 13.47 11.54
CA GLU A 190 -13.63 13.83 12.57
C GLU A 190 -12.48 12.82 12.67
N THR A 191 -12.66 11.59 12.18
CA THR A 191 -11.73 10.48 12.38
C THR A 191 -10.98 10.04 11.12
N HIS A 192 -11.40 10.50 9.94
CA HIS A 192 -10.71 10.28 8.66
C HIS A 192 -9.44 11.15 8.51
#